data_AF-A0A4Q7X2E2-F1
#
_entry.id   AF-A0A4Q7X2E2-F1
#
_cell.length_a   1.000
_cell.length_b   1.000
_cell.length_c   1.000
_cell.angle_alpha   90.00
_cell.angle_beta   90.00
_cell.angle_gamma   90.00
#
_symmetry.space_group_name_H-M   'P 1'
#
loop_
_entity.id
_entity.type
_entity.pdbx_description
1 polymer ?
#
loop_
_entity_poly.entity_id
_entity_poly.type
_entity_poly.pdbx_seq_one_letter_code
_entity_poly.pdbx_strand_id
1 'polypeptide(L)' 'MAIYTKPEALGIIRRAFGPDVAEALAGGLPDRIDLDDPADAALLFRLGLSRDRLLNALGAES' A
#
# COMPACT_ATOMS: atom_id res chain seq x y z
N MET A 1 -8.23 -7.43 -9.83
CA MET A 1 -8.71 -7.38 -8.44
C MET A 1 -7.68 -8.03 -7.55
N ALA A 2 -6.80 -7.23 -6.97
CA ALA A 2 -5.73 -7.69 -6.09
C ALA A 2 -6.03 -7.10 -4.70
N ILE A 3 -6.59 -7.93 -3.84
CA ILE A 3 -6.91 -7.59 -2.45
C ILE A 3 -5.72 -8.02 -1.60
N TYR A 4 -5.13 -7.07 -0.89
CA TYR A 4 -4.00 -7.30 0.01
C TYR A 4 -4.48 -7.20 1.44
N THR A 5 -4.04 -8.15 2.27
CA THR A 5 -4.21 -8.02 3.72
C THR A 5 -3.31 -6.92 4.26
N LYS A 6 -3.63 -6.38 5.44
CA LYS A 6 -2.81 -5.38 6.13
C LYS A 6 -1.31 -5.73 6.19
N PRO A 7 -0.88 -6.95 6.56
CA PRO A 7 0.54 -7.30 6.55
C PRO A 7 1.15 -7.32 5.15
N GLU A 8 0.42 -7.75 4.12
CA GLU A 8 0.89 -7.70 2.73
C GLU A 8 1.05 -6.25 2.24
N ALA A 9 0.03 -5.41 2.51
CA ALA A 9 0.08 -3.98 2.19
C ALA A 9 1.25 -3.29 2.87
N LEU A 10 1.48 -3.57 4.16
CA LEU A 10 2.65 -3.06 4.90
C LEU A 10 3.97 -3.53 4.29
N GLY A 11 4.06 -4.77 3.82
CA GLY A 11 5.23 -5.29 3.10
C GLY A 11 5.50 -4.51 1.81
N ILE A 12 4.46 -4.25 1.02
CA ILE A 12 4.55 -3.49 -0.23
C ILE A 12 4.94 -2.03 0.07
N ILE A 13 4.30 -1.39 1.04
CA ILE A 13 4.61 -0.02 1.47
C ILE A 13 6.06 0.07 1.95
N ARG A 14 6.52 -0.90 2.74
CA ARG A 14 7.90 -0.98 3.21
C ARG A 14 8.90 -1.08 2.07
N ARG A 15 8.59 -1.82 1.00
CA ARG A 15 9.42 -1.94 -0.21
C ARG A 15 9.41 -0.65 -1.04
N ALA A 16 8.27 0.02 -1.14
CA ALA A 16 8.06 1.19 -2.00
C ALA A 16 8.52 2.54 -1.37
N PHE A 17 8.33 2.69 -0.06
CA PHE A 17 8.49 3.94 0.68
C PHE A 17 9.47 3.82 1.85
N GLY A 18 9.88 2.60 2.21
CA GLY A 18 10.79 2.32 3.30
C GLY A 18 10.06 1.91 4.60
N PRO A 19 10.82 1.37 5.57
CA PRO A 19 10.26 0.85 6.83
C PRO A 19 9.61 1.93 7.69
N ASP A 20 10.17 3.14 7.73
CA ASP A 20 9.67 4.25 8.54
C ASP A 20 8.22 4.65 8.18
N VAL A 21 7.95 4.76 6.87
CA VAL A 21 6.61 5.05 6.34
C VAL A 21 5.64 3.88 6.64
N ALA A 22 6.10 2.64 6.54
CA ALA A 22 5.26 1.48 6.86
C ALA A 22 4.88 1.45 8.35
N GLU A 23 5.81 1.74 9.26
CA GLU A 23 5.52 1.78 10.70
C GLU A 23 4.57 2.93 11.06
N ALA A 24 4.75 4.11 10.47
CA ALA A 24 3.85 5.25 10.68
C ALA A 24 2.41 4.94 10.23
N LEU A 25 2.23 4.15 9.18
CA LEU A 25 0.93 3.81 8.61
C LEU A 25 0.31 2.53 9.18
N ALA A 26 1.06 1.71 9.91
CA ALA A 26 0.58 0.48 10.51
C ALA A 26 -0.64 0.68 11.43
N GLY A 27 -0.75 1.84 12.08
CA GLY A 27 -1.91 2.20 12.91
C GLY A 27 -3.16 2.61 12.11
N GLY A 28 -2.98 3.18 10.90
CA GLY A 28 -4.05 3.78 10.10
C GLY A 28 -4.56 2.92 8.94
N LEU A 29 -3.84 1.85 8.58
CA LEU A 29 -4.25 0.96 7.49
C LEU A 29 -5.40 0.03 7.90
N PRO A 30 -6.41 -0.15 7.03
CA PRO A 30 -7.49 -1.12 7.23
C PRO A 30 -6.95 -2.55 7.12
N ASP A 31 -7.77 -3.52 7.53
CA ASP A 31 -7.39 -4.95 7.52
C ASP A 31 -7.19 -5.52 6.10
N ARG A 32 -7.90 -4.94 5.13
CA ARG A 32 -7.84 -5.29 3.71
C ARG A 32 -7.84 -4.03 2.87
N ILE A 33 -7.06 -4.07 1.79
CA ILE A 33 -6.92 -2.97 0.83
C ILE A 33 -7.03 -3.55 -0.56
N ASP A 34 -7.89 -2.99 -1.39
CA ASP A 34 -7.93 -3.28 -2.81
C ASP A 34 -7.30 -2.12 -3.60
N LEU A 35 -6.23 -2.40 -4.35
CA LEU A 35 -5.53 -1.36 -5.14
C LEU A 35 -6.27 -0.96 -6.42
N ASP A 36 -7.35 -1.67 -6.76
CA ASP A 36 -8.25 -1.40 -7.88
C ASP A 36 -9.56 -0.74 -7.41
N ASP A 37 -9.89 -0.82 -6.13
CA ASP A 37 -11.01 -0.08 -5.53
C ASP A 37 -10.68 1.43 -5.43
N PRO A 38 -11.55 2.31 -5.95
CA PRO A 38 -11.31 3.75 -5.96
C PRO A 38 -11.36 4.39 -4.57
N ALA A 39 -12.09 3.81 -3.60
CA ALA A 39 -12.15 4.33 -2.24
C ALA A 39 -10.85 4.04 -1.48
N ASP A 40 -10.33 2.82 -1.61
CA ASP A 40 -9.03 2.43 -1.08
C ASP A 40 -7.89 3.21 -1.76
N ALA A 41 -7.93 3.38 -3.08
CA ALA A 41 -6.96 4.22 -3.79
C ALA A 41 -6.95 5.67 -3.30
N ALA A 42 -8.13 6.24 -3.01
CA ALA A 42 -8.25 7.57 -2.43
C ALA A 42 -7.74 7.65 -0.98
N LEU A 43 -7.95 6.61 -0.17
CA LEU A 43 -7.37 6.50 1.17
C LEU A 43 -5.85 6.48 1.11
N LEU A 44 -5.27 5.63 0.27
CA LEU A 44 -3.82 5.54 0.07
C LEU A 44 -3.23 6.87 -0.38
N PHE A 45 -3.89 7.55 -1.32
CA PHE A 45 -3.47 8.89 -1.76
C PHE A 45 -3.49 9.91 -0.61
N ARG A 46 -4.51 9.89 0.25
CA ARG A 46 -4.58 10.75 1.45
C ARG A 46 -3.48 10.45 2.46
N LEU A 47 -3.03 9.20 2.54
CA LEU A 47 -1.91 8.76 3.36
C LEU A 47 -0.54 9.08 2.72
N GLY A 48 -0.51 9.76 1.57
CA GLY A 48 0.72 10.09 0.84
C GLY A 48 1.31 8.93 0.04
N LEU A 49 0.57 7.83 -0.10
CA LEU A 49 0.99 6.66 -0.86
C LEU A 49 0.54 6.80 -2.32
N SER A 50 1.51 6.86 -3.22
CA SER A 50 1.24 6.85 -4.66
C SER A 50 0.96 5.43 -5.15
N ARG A 51 -0.19 5.23 -5.80
CA ARG A 51 -0.58 3.95 -6.45
C ARG A 51 0.50 3.45 -7.40
N ASP A 52 1.11 4.35 -8.17
CA ASP A 52 2.19 4.02 -9.11
C ASP A 52 3.41 3.37 -8.40
N ARG A 53 3.84 3.96 -7.28
CA ARG A 53 4.95 3.40 -6.47
C ARG A 53 4.59 2.05 -5.86
N LEU A 54 3.35 1.88 -5.40
CA LEU A 54 2.87 0.60 -4.86
C LEU A 54 2.86 -0.47 -5.95
N LEU A 55 2.35 -0.14 -7.14
CA LEU A 55 2.36 -1.04 -8.30
C LEU A 55 3.78 -1.36 -8.78
N ASN A 56 4.71 -0.40 -8.72
CA ASN A 56 6.11 -0.64 -9.03
C ASN A 56 6.76 -1.60 -8.02
N ALA A 57 6.49 -1.45 -6.72
CA ALA A 57 7.00 -2.38 -5.71
C ALA A 57 6.41 -3.79 -5.81
N LEU A 58 5.20 -3.91 -6.35
CA LEU A 58 4.56 -5.19 -6.71
C LEU A 58 5.15 -5.79 -8.00
N GLY A 59 5.41 -4.94 -9.00
CA GLY A 59 5.92 -5.31 -10.33
C GLY A 59 7.44 -5.42 -10.43
N ALA A 60 8.19 -5.14 -9.36
CA ALA A 60 9.64 -5.39 -9.26
C ALA A 60 9.98 -6.90 -9.15
N GLU A 61 9.13 -7.76 -9.70
CA GLU A 61 9.42 -9.11 -10.14
C GLU A 61 9.28 -9.11 -11.68
N SER A 62 10.36 -8.79 -12.38
CA SER A 62 10.53 -9.00 -13.82
C SER A 62 11.97 -9.41 -14.09
#